data_AF-A0A2V9KGW1-F1
#
_entry.id   AF-A0A2V9KGW1-F1
#
_cell.length_a   1.000
_cell.length_b   1.000
_cell.length_c   1.000
_cell.angle_alpha   90.00
_cell.angle_beta   90.00
_cell.angle_gamma   90.00
#
_symmetry.space_group_name_H-M   'P 1'
#
loop_
_entity.id
_entity.type
_entity.pdbx_description
1 polymer ?
#
loop_
_entity_poly.entity_id
_entity_poly.type
_entity_poly.pdbx_seq_one_letter_code
_entity_poly.pdbx_strand_id
1 'polypeptide(L)'
;MRRWRYVPGVFLWACGGVLAGRAQEAGHPFQFDPVEYYAARVLAGLLVLGIVLALAAIAVVARRRPLDAALRGLLVAAIVVVPIFSLATGMLLVFPRAERVEFCGSCHRAMKVYVDDMKDPRSDSLAALHYKNRYIHSNQCYECHTSYGLFGTVEAKMSGTLDVYHYYTGTYKVPIKMRQKYPNGDCLKCHAESARWLAREIHTSPKVKPGVFSGKISCMVCHAVKNPAHPIAVEGRS
;
A
#
# COMPACT_ATOMS: atom_id res chain seq x y z
N MET A 1 44.11 -3.45 -36.34
CA MET A 1 44.02 -4.44 -35.24
C MET A 1 43.77 -3.71 -33.92
N ARG A 2 42.52 -3.64 -33.45
CA ARG A 2 42.15 -3.06 -32.14
C ARG A 2 41.39 -4.13 -31.34
N ARG A 3 42.03 -4.64 -30.29
CA ARG A 3 41.47 -5.62 -29.34
C ARG A 3 40.37 -4.95 -28.51
N TRP A 4 39.16 -5.50 -28.55
CA TRP A 4 38.10 -5.24 -27.58
C TRP A 4 38.45 -5.91 -26.25
N ARG A 5 38.47 -5.13 -25.15
CA ARG A 5 38.60 -5.65 -23.78
C ARG A 5 37.22 -6.10 -23.31
N TYR A 6 37.12 -7.36 -22.91
CA TYR A 6 36.01 -7.95 -22.17
C TYR A 6 35.87 -7.26 -20.80
N VAL A 7 34.67 -6.82 -20.43
CA VAL A 7 34.32 -6.39 -19.06
C VAL A 7 33.40 -7.46 -18.47
N PRO A 8 33.83 -8.26 -17.47
CA PRO A 8 32.94 -9.18 -16.79
C PRO A 8 32.29 -8.45 -15.61
N GLY A 9 31.02 -8.07 -15.76
CA GLY A 9 30.29 -7.32 -14.74
C GLY A 9 28.80 -7.60 -14.74
N VAL A 10 28.39 -8.88 -14.74
CA VAL A 10 26.96 -9.28 -14.70
C VAL A 10 26.63 -10.23 -13.53
N PHE A 11 27.59 -10.62 -12.70
CA PHE A 11 27.37 -11.67 -11.68
C PHE A 11 26.92 -11.20 -10.28
N LEU A 12 26.60 -9.91 -10.07
CA LEU A 12 26.28 -9.39 -8.73
C LEU A 12 24.79 -9.28 -8.40
N TRP A 13 23.88 -9.65 -9.30
CA TRP A 13 22.43 -9.45 -9.06
C TRP A 13 21.70 -10.63 -8.41
N ALA A 14 22.30 -11.81 -8.31
CA ALA A 14 21.61 -13.00 -7.78
C ALA A 14 21.54 -13.04 -6.23
N CYS A 15 22.39 -12.30 -5.51
CA CYS A 15 22.41 -12.34 -4.04
C CYS A 15 21.44 -11.35 -3.36
N GLY A 16 20.93 -10.35 -4.09
CA GLY A 16 20.04 -9.32 -3.51
C GLY A 16 18.68 -9.86 -3.05
N GLY A 17 18.13 -10.85 -3.77
CA GLY A 17 16.80 -11.40 -3.47
C GLY A 17 16.73 -12.19 -2.16
N VAL A 18 17.82 -12.88 -1.78
CA VAL A 18 17.87 -13.67 -0.55
C VAL A 18 18.03 -12.79 0.69
N LEU A 19 18.75 -11.68 0.57
CA LEU A 19 18.93 -10.73 1.67
C LEU A 19 17.67 -9.90 1.96
N ALA A 20 16.88 -9.58 0.93
CA ALA A 20 15.59 -8.91 1.10
C ALA A 20 14.57 -9.79 1.88
N GLY A 21 14.59 -11.12 1.66
CA GLY A 21 13.71 -12.05 2.37
C GLY A 21 13.97 -12.11 3.88
N ARG A 22 15.22 -11.97 4.32
CA ARG A 22 15.59 -12.01 5.75
C ARG A 22 15.29 -10.73 6.51
N ALA A 23 15.26 -9.58 5.84
CA ALA A 23 14.90 -8.32 6.48
C ALA A 23 13.42 -8.27 6.91
N GLN A 24 12.56 -9.05 6.25
CA GLN A 24 11.12 -9.07 6.51
C GLN A 24 10.72 -9.99 7.69
N GLU A 25 11.59 -10.92 8.10
CA GLU A 25 11.33 -11.86 9.20
C GLU A 25 11.49 -11.23 10.60
N ALA A 26 12.12 -10.04 10.71
CA ALA A 26 12.41 -9.40 11.99
C ALA A 26 11.26 -8.56 12.58
N GLY A 27 10.10 -8.46 11.90
CA GLY A 27 8.98 -7.61 12.30
C GLY A 27 7.72 -8.39 12.68
N HIS A 28 7.59 -8.74 13.96
CA HIS A 28 6.43 -9.33 14.65
C HIS A 28 6.09 -10.83 14.39
N PRO A 29 6.20 -11.70 15.42
CA PRO A 29 6.03 -13.16 15.29
C PRO A 29 4.57 -13.66 15.13
N PHE A 30 3.58 -12.80 14.89
CA PHE A 30 2.16 -13.16 15.05
C PHE A 30 1.28 -13.15 13.79
N GLN A 31 1.85 -13.02 12.58
CA GLN A 31 1.10 -13.28 11.34
C GLN A 31 1.97 -13.99 10.29
N PHE A 32 2.51 -15.15 10.65
CA PHE A 32 2.90 -16.14 9.65
C PHE A 32 1.62 -16.73 9.06
N ASP A 33 1.19 -16.21 7.91
CA ASP A 33 0.20 -16.88 7.10
C ASP A 33 0.95 -17.86 6.18
N PRO A 34 0.84 -19.19 6.41
CA PRO A 34 1.53 -20.18 5.61
C PRO A 34 1.15 -20.07 4.12
N VAL A 35 -0.11 -19.72 3.83
CA VAL A 35 -0.57 -19.55 2.45
C VAL A 35 0.18 -18.39 1.80
N GLU A 36 0.26 -17.24 2.47
CA GLU A 36 1.02 -16.09 1.95
C GLU A 36 2.50 -16.43 1.78
N TYR A 37 3.11 -17.10 2.76
CA TYR A 37 4.54 -17.45 2.73
C TYR A 37 4.88 -18.40 1.59
N TYR A 38 4.15 -19.53 1.48
CA TYR A 38 4.39 -20.50 0.43
C TYR A 38 3.97 -19.96 -0.93
N ALA A 39 2.86 -19.23 -1.04
CA ALA A 39 2.45 -18.59 -2.29
C ALA A 39 3.50 -17.58 -2.76
N ALA A 40 4.01 -16.71 -1.88
CA ALA A 40 5.05 -15.75 -2.23
C ALA A 40 6.33 -16.46 -2.73
N ARG A 41 6.74 -17.56 -2.10
CA ARG A 41 7.90 -18.37 -2.53
C ARG A 41 7.67 -19.04 -3.89
N VAL A 42 6.50 -19.63 -4.10
CA VAL A 42 6.12 -20.25 -5.37
C VAL A 42 6.11 -19.20 -6.48
N LEU A 43 5.51 -18.03 -6.24
CA LEU A 43 5.46 -16.92 -7.20
C LEU A 43 6.85 -16.38 -7.51
N ALA A 44 7.70 -16.18 -6.51
CA ALA A 44 9.07 -15.76 -6.71
C ALA A 44 9.84 -16.80 -7.56
N GLY A 45 9.64 -18.09 -7.29
CA GLY A 45 10.19 -19.17 -8.11
C GLY A 45 9.68 -19.16 -9.55
N LEU A 46 8.37 -18.99 -9.77
CA LEU A 46 7.76 -18.90 -11.10
C LEU A 46 8.27 -17.67 -11.87
N LEU A 47 8.40 -16.52 -11.20
CA LEU A 47 8.93 -15.30 -11.79
C LEU A 47 10.39 -15.48 -12.22
N VAL A 48 11.24 -16.04 -11.35
CA VAL A 48 12.64 -16.36 -11.68
C VAL A 48 12.72 -17.34 -12.84
N LEU A 49 11.90 -18.40 -12.83
CA LEU A 49 11.82 -19.35 -13.94
C LEU A 49 11.40 -18.65 -15.24
N GLY A 50 10.39 -17.78 -15.20
CA GLY A 50 9.96 -16.98 -16.35
C GLY A 50 11.06 -16.08 -16.89
N ILE A 51 11.81 -15.41 -16.01
CA ILE A 51 12.97 -14.59 -16.40
C ILE A 51 14.06 -15.45 -17.06
N VAL A 52 14.38 -16.62 -16.48
CA VAL A 52 15.37 -17.54 -17.06
C VAL A 52 14.93 -18.04 -18.44
N LEU A 53 13.65 -18.41 -18.60
CA LEU A 53 13.10 -18.83 -19.89
C LEU A 53 13.12 -17.70 -20.92
N ALA A 54 12.80 -16.47 -20.52
CA ALA A 54 12.88 -15.30 -21.39
C ALA A 54 14.33 -15.01 -21.82
N LEU A 55 15.30 -15.06 -20.90
CA LEU A 55 16.71 -14.89 -21.21
C LEU A 55 17.24 -16.00 -22.12
N ALA A 56 16.84 -17.26 -21.88
CA ALA A 56 17.19 -18.38 -22.73
C ALA A 56 16.62 -18.21 -24.15
N ALA A 57 15.37 -17.76 -24.28
CA ALA A 57 14.76 -17.45 -25.56
C ALA A 57 15.54 -16.36 -26.32
N ILE A 58 15.86 -15.26 -25.64
CA ILE A 58 16.67 -14.17 -26.19
C ILE A 58 18.03 -14.69 -26.66
N ALA A 59 18.70 -15.54 -25.88
CA ALA A 59 19.99 -16.12 -26.23
C ALA A 59 19.91 -17.05 -27.45
N VAL A 60 18.85 -17.84 -27.59
CA VAL A 60 18.65 -18.74 -28.74
C VAL A 60 18.36 -17.93 -30.02
N VAL A 61 17.51 -16.91 -29.92
CA VAL A 61 17.21 -15.98 -31.03
C VAL A 61 18.47 -15.21 -31.43
N ALA A 62 19.24 -14.69 -30.47
CA ALA A 62 20.49 -13.98 -30.73
C ALA A 62 21.55 -14.86 -31.42
N ARG A 63 21.56 -16.17 -31.13
CA ARG A 63 22.43 -17.16 -31.77
C ARG A 63 21.93 -17.64 -33.15
N ARG A 64 20.84 -17.04 -33.68
CA ARG A 64 20.21 -17.40 -34.97
C ARG A 64 19.90 -18.89 -35.13
N ARG A 65 19.66 -19.61 -34.04
CA ARG A 65 19.28 -21.02 -34.13
C ARG A 65 17.81 -21.13 -34.53
N PRO A 66 17.46 -22.04 -35.46
CA PRO A 66 16.06 -22.29 -35.79
C PRO A 66 15.37 -22.88 -34.55
N LEU A 67 14.39 -22.15 -34.02
CA LEU A 67 13.49 -22.65 -32.99
C LEU A 67 12.36 -23.43 -33.67
N ASP A 68 12.06 -24.62 -33.15
CA ASP A 68 10.86 -25.37 -33.51
C ASP A 68 9.58 -24.57 -33.16
N ALA A 69 8.52 -24.76 -33.95
CA ALA A 69 7.25 -24.06 -33.78
C ALA A 69 6.63 -24.31 -32.39
N ALA A 70 6.74 -25.54 -31.88
CA ALA A 70 6.26 -25.89 -30.54
C ALA A 70 7.00 -25.11 -29.44
N LEU A 71 8.34 -25.02 -29.55
CA LEU A 71 9.16 -24.29 -28.59
C LEU A 71 8.91 -22.77 -28.64
N ARG A 72 8.66 -22.20 -29.83
CA ARG A 72 8.25 -20.78 -29.95
C ARG A 72 6.91 -20.52 -29.27
N GLY A 73 5.92 -21.40 -29.48
CA GLY A 73 4.62 -21.30 -28.83
C GLY A 73 4.73 -21.36 -27.31
N LEU A 74 5.52 -22.30 -26.78
CA LEU A 74 5.76 -22.43 -25.35
C LEU A 74 6.45 -21.20 -24.75
N LEU A 75 7.45 -20.64 -25.43
CA LEU A 75 8.15 -19.43 -24.97
C LEU A 75 7.24 -18.21 -24.95
N VAL A 76 6.41 -18.02 -25.98
CA VAL A 76 5.41 -16.94 -26.01
C VAL A 76 4.40 -17.13 -24.87
N ALA A 77 3.89 -18.35 -24.67
CA ALA A 77 2.99 -18.66 -23.57
C ALA A 77 3.64 -18.38 -22.21
N ALA A 78 4.89 -18.78 -22.00
CA ALA A 78 5.61 -18.50 -20.75
C ALA A 78 5.82 -16.99 -20.51
N ILE A 79 6.20 -16.24 -21.55
CA ILE A 79 6.42 -14.78 -21.47
C ILE A 79 5.11 -14.02 -21.18
N VAL A 80 3.96 -14.55 -21.60
CA VAL A 80 2.66 -13.90 -21.34
C VAL A 80 2.05 -14.36 -20.02
N VAL A 81 1.98 -15.67 -19.81
CA VAL A 81 1.28 -16.27 -18.65
C VAL A 81 2.02 -16.00 -17.36
N VAL A 82 3.36 -16.12 -17.33
CA VAL A 82 4.11 -15.97 -16.07
C VAL A 82 4.03 -14.55 -15.51
N PRO A 83 4.23 -13.46 -16.30
CA PRO A 83 4.08 -12.10 -15.78
C PRO A 83 2.64 -11.77 -15.39
N ILE A 84 1.64 -12.20 -16.16
CA ILE A 84 0.23 -11.96 -15.82
C ILE A 84 -0.13 -12.65 -14.51
N PHE A 85 0.26 -13.92 -14.35
CA PHE A 85 0.00 -14.66 -13.13
C PHE A 85 0.72 -14.03 -11.93
N SER A 86 2.00 -13.68 -12.10
CA SER A 86 2.78 -13.00 -11.05
C SER A 86 2.16 -11.66 -10.63
N LEU A 87 1.71 -10.86 -11.61
CA LEU A 87 1.04 -9.59 -11.35
C LEU A 87 -0.28 -9.82 -10.63
N ALA A 88 -1.13 -10.73 -11.13
CA ALA A 88 -2.43 -11.02 -10.54
C ALA A 88 -2.29 -11.48 -9.09
N THR A 89 -1.38 -12.41 -8.80
CA THR A 89 -1.20 -12.89 -7.43
C THR A 89 -0.55 -11.84 -6.53
N GLY A 90 0.38 -11.04 -7.04
CA GLY A 90 0.91 -9.89 -6.31
C GLY A 90 -0.19 -8.89 -5.92
N MET A 91 -1.06 -8.55 -6.87
CA MET A 91 -2.22 -7.67 -6.63
C MET A 91 -3.21 -8.29 -5.64
N LEU A 92 -3.42 -9.60 -5.65
CA LEU A 92 -4.40 -10.24 -4.76
C LEU A 92 -3.88 -10.46 -3.33
N LEU A 93 -2.60 -10.79 -3.16
CA LEU A 93 -2.04 -11.13 -1.84
C LEU A 93 -1.36 -9.94 -1.16
N VAL A 94 -0.62 -9.12 -1.92
CA VAL A 94 0.20 -8.05 -1.34
C VAL A 94 -0.62 -6.79 -1.10
N PHE A 95 -1.56 -6.47 -2.00
CA PHE A 95 -2.32 -5.21 -1.89
C PHE A 95 -3.16 -5.14 -0.62
N PRO A 96 -3.92 -6.17 -0.22
CA PRO A 96 -4.71 -6.11 1.02
C PRO A 96 -3.85 -5.99 2.26
N ARG A 97 -2.62 -6.53 2.25
CA ARG A 97 -1.69 -6.42 3.37
C ARG A 97 -1.20 -4.97 3.56
N ALA A 98 -0.99 -4.25 2.47
CA ALA A 98 -0.57 -2.85 2.50
C ALA A 98 -1.66 -1.90 3.04
N GLU A 99 -2.86 -2.39 3.30
CA GLU A 99 -4.00 -1.63 3.82
C GLU A 99 -4.16 -1.80 5.34
N ARG A 100 -3.45 -2.77 5.93
CA ARG A 100 -3.53 -3.10 7.34
C ARG A 100 -2.75 -2.10 8.20
N VAL A 101 -3.22 -1.89 9.43
CA VAL A 101 -2.57 -1.02 10.42
C VAL A 101 -1.13 -1.49 10.70
N GLU A 102 -0.89 -2.80 10.71
CA GLU A 102 0.42 -3.39 10.97
C GLU A 102 1.43 -3.00 9.89
N PHE A 103 1.00 -2.90 8.62
CA PHE A 103 1.85 -2.44 7.55
C PHE A 103 2.18 -0.96 7.71
N CYS A 104 1.17 -0.10 7.91
CA CYS A 104 1.39 1.32 8.16
C CYS A 104 2.29 1.55 9.38
N GLY A 105 2.06 0.81 10.47
CA GLY A 105 2.81 0.90 11.72
C GLY A 105 4.22 0.32 11.67
N SER A 106 4.56 -0.49 10.64
CA SER A 106 5.92 -1.02 10.45
C SER A 106 6.96 0.10 10.23
N CYS A 107 6.52 1.24 9.68
CA CYS A 107 7.30 2.48 9.58
C CYS A 107 7.33 3.23 10.93
N HIS A 108 7.82 2.58 11.99
CA HIS A 108 7.71 3.05 13.37
C HIS A 108 8.21 4.50 13.58
N ARG A 109 9.24 4.95 12.85
CA ARG A 109 9.74 6.34 13.02
C ARG A 109 8.79 7.41 12.50
N ALA A 110 7.98 7.08 11.50
CA ALA A 110 7.06 8.04 10.89
C ALA A 110 5.65 7.86 11.45
N MET A 111 5.21 6.62 11.67
CA MET A 111 3.80 6.29 11.92
C MET A 111 3.46 5.95 13.38
N LYS A 112 4.45 5.71 14.25
CA LYS A 112 4.18 5.26 15.62
C LYS A 112 3.23 6.18 16.39
N VAL A 113 3.43 7.50 16.32
CA VAL A 113 2.57 8.46 17.05
C VAL A 113 1.11 8.40 16.60
N TYR A 114 0.86 8.13 15.32
CA TYR A 114 -0.50 7.99 14.76
C TYR A 114 -1.15 6.67 15.19
N VAL A 115 -0.38 5.58 15.20
CA VAL A 115 -0.85 4.26 15.63
C VAL A 115 -1.11 4.23 17.14
N ASP A 116 -0.23 4.85 17.92
CA ASP A 116 -0.36 4.95 19.37
C ASP A 116 -1.61 5.76 19.75
N ASP A 117 -1.85 6.91 19.10
CA ASP A 117 -3.09 7.68 19.28
C ASP A 117 -4.33 6.86 18.96
N MET A 118 -4.38 6.24 17.77
CA MET A 118 -5.51 5.43 17.34
C MET A 118 -5.82 4.31 18.35
N LYS A 119 -4.79 3.75 19.00
CA LYS A 119 -4.93 2.67 19.98
C LYS A 119 -5.11 3.15 21.43
N ASP A 120 -4.94 4.44 21.74
CA ASP A 120 -5.10 4.96 23.10
C ASP A 120 -6.60 4.99 23.48
N PRO A 121 -7.05 4.19 24.47
CA PRO A 121 -8.45 4.17 24.89
C PRO A 121 -8.92 5.52 25.46
N ARG A 122 -7.99 6.36 25.93
CA ARG A 122 -8.26 7.69 26.50
C ARG A 122 -8.26 8.79 25.44
N SER A 123 -7.79 8.52 24.23
CA SER A 123 -7.83 9.51 23.16
C SER A 123 -9.25 9.66 22.61
N ASP A 124 -9.67 10.91 22.42
CA ASP A 124 -10.92 11.28 21.76
C ASP A 124 -10.70 11.79 20.33
N SER A 125 -9.54 11.50 19.74
CA SER A 125 -9.31 11.71 18.32
C SER A 125 -10.30 10.91 17.48
N LEU A 126 -10.56 11.34 16.24
CA LEU A 126 -11.43 10.58 15.35
C LEU A 126 -10.85 9.19 15.11
N ALA A 127 -9.54 9.05 14.92
CA ALA A 127 -8.91 7.74 14.74
C ALA A 127 -9.15 6.83 15.96
N ALA A 128 -8.94 7.34 17.17
CA ALA A 128 -9.17 6.59 18.40
C ALA A 128 -10.64 6.22 18.59
N LEU A 129 -11.56 7.15 18.32
CA LEU A 129 -13.01 6.90 18.39
C LEU A 129 -13.46 5.83 17.38
N HIS A 130 -12.94 5.82 16.16
CA HIS A 130 -13.28 4.79 15.17
C HIS A 130 -12.70 3.43 15.54
N TYR A 131 -11.49 3.41 16.09
CA TYR A 131 -10.83 2.18 16.53
C TYR A 131 -11.50 1.57 17.76
N LYS A 132 -11.64 2.34 18.85
CA LYS A 132 -12.15 1.83 20.14
C LYS A 132 -13.61 1.40 20.08
N ASN A 133 -14.41 2.04 19.23
CA ASN A 133 -15.81 1.67 19.02
C ASN A 133 -16.01 0.63 17.90
N ARG A 134 -14.94 0.17 17.24
CA ARG A 134 -14.99 -0.77 16.12
C ARG A 134 -15.93 -0.34 14.99
N TYR A 135 -15.96 0.97 14.68
CA TYR A 135 -16.79 1.48 13.58
C TYR A 135 -16.23 1.08 12.21
N ILE A 136 -14.93 0.89 12.13
CA ILE A 136 -14.26 0.24 11.03
C ILE A 136 -13.81 -1.12 11.57
N HIS A 137 -14.00 -2.21 10.82
CA HIS A 137 -13.67 -3.56 11.32
C HIS A 137 -12.21 -3.95 11.07
N SER A 138 -11.66 -3.53 9.93
CA SER A 138 -10.30 -3.83 9.47
C SER A 138 -9.78 -2.67 8.63
N ASN A 139 -8.48 -2.63 8.36
CA ASN A 139 -7.88 -1.60 7.48
C ASN A 139 -8.13 -0.15 7.96
N GLN A 140 -8.12 0.06 9.28
CA GLN A 140 -8.51 1.31 9.96
C GLN A 140 -7.86 2.57 9.37
N CYS A 141 -6.56 2.52 9.11
CA CYS A 141 -5.85 3.65 8.50
C CYS A 141 -6.28 3.82 7.04
N TYR A 142 -6.34 2.73 6.28
CA TYR A 142 -6.63 2.76 4.86
C TYR A 142 -8.03 3.31 4.56
N GLU A 143 -9.06 2.86 5.27
CA GLU A 143 -10.46 3.27 5.01
C GLU A 143 -10.68 4.79 5.05
N CYS A 144 -9.93 5.52 5.89
CA CYS A 144 -9.97 6.97 5.96
C CYS A 144 -8.91 7.68 5.12
N HIS A 145 -7.77 7.03 4.84
CA HIS A 145 -6.63 7.62 4.13
C HIS A 145 -6.56 7.26 2.64
N THR A 146 -7.55 6.51 2.13
CA THR A 146 -7.74 6.28 0.69
C THR A 146 -9.11 6.74 0.21
N SER A 147 -9.12 7.34 -0.97
CA SER A 147 -10.35 7.66 -1.69
C SER A 147 -11.04 6.38 -2.17
N TYR A 148 -12.37 6.44 -2.33
CA TYR A 148 -13.15 5.33 -2.90
C TYR A 148 -12.76 4.99 -4.34
N GLY A 149 -13.00 3.73 -4.72
CA GLY A 149 -12.90 3.25 -6.09
C GLY A 149 -11.49 2.82 -6.50
N LEU A 150 -11.40 2.34 -7.75
CA LEU A 150 -10.16 1.81 -8.32
C LEU A 150 -9.07 2.89 -8.38
N PHE A 151 -9.43 4.10 -8.81
CA PHE A 151 -8.46 5.19 -8.93
C PHE A 151 -7.93 5.67 -7.57
N GLY A 152 -8.78 5.73 -6.54
CA GLY A 152 -8.34 6.06 -5.18
C GLY A 152 -7.37 5.02 -4.62
N THR A 153 -7.67 3.74 -4.83
CA THR A 153 -6.79 2.62 -4.45
C THR A 153 -5.42 2.69 -5.14
N VAL A 154 -5.41 2.95 -6.45
CA VAL A 154 -4.15 3.06 -7.21
C VAL A 154 -3.34 4.26 -6.76
N GLU A 155 -3.96 5.42 -6.59
CA GLU A 155 -3.30 6.65 -6.13
C GLU A 155 -2.71 6.48 -4.73
N ALA A 156 -3.45 5.85 -3.81
CA ALA A 156 -2.99 5.57 -2.46
C ALA A 156 -1.74 4.67 -2.47
N LYS A 157 -1.72 3.62 -3.31
CA LYS A 157 -0.59 2.69 -3.39
C LYS A 157 0.63 3.32 -4.08
N MET A 158 0.43 4.14 -5.10
CA MET A 158 1.51 4.93 -5.70
C MET A 158 2.11 5.92 -4.69
N SER A 159 1.26 6.64 -3.96
CA SER A 159 1.69 7.57 -2.91
C SER A 159 2.40 6.86 -1.77
N GLY A 160 1.90 5.70 -1.34
CA GLY A 160 2.53 4.85 -0.33
C GLY A 160 3.92 4.35 -0.74
N THR A 161 4.12 4.06 -2.04
CA THR A 161 5.45 3.70 -2.57
C THR A 161 6.45 4.85 -2.43
N LEU A 162 6.02 6.10 -2.67
CA LEU A 162 6.82 7.29 -2.42
C LEU A 162 7.10 7.50 -0.92
N ASP A 163 6.13 7.21 -0.05
CA ASP A 163 6.32 7.28 1.40
C ASP A 163 7.35 6.27 1.90
N VAL A 164 7.33 5.05 1.36
CA VAL A 164 8.36 4.03 1.62
C VAL A 164 9.74 4.53 1.20
N TYR A 165 9.86 5.12 0.01
CA TYR A 165 11.11 5.72 -0.45
C TYR A 165 11.58 6.83 0.51
N HIS A 166 10.71 7.75 0.90
CA HIS A 166 11.05 8.83 1.84
C HIS A 166 11.45 8.31 3.22
N TYR A 167 10.79 7.25 3.70
CA TYR A 167 11.12 6.61 4.97
C TYR A 167 12.54 6.00 4.94
N TYR A 168 12.85 5.18 3.92
CA TYR A 168 14.15 4.51 3.82
C TYR A 168 15.30 5.47 3.52
N THR A 169 15.05 6.54 2.77
CA THR A 169 16.05 7.59 2.52
C THR A 169 16.15 8.62 3.64
N GLY A 170 15.28 8.57 4.66
CA GLY A 170 15.24 9.54 5.75
C GLY A 170 14.83 10.96 5.32
N THR A 171 14.20 11.11 4.16
CA THR A 171 13.84 12.41 3.58
C THR A 171 12.43 12.88 3.96
N TYR A 172 11.70 12.12 4.79
CA TYR A 172 10.39 12.50 5.31
C TYR A 172 10.48 13.66 6.31
N LYS A 173 9.42 14.48 6.40
CA LYS A 173 9.34 15.63 7.31
C LYS A 173 8.27 15.41 8.35
N VAL A 174 8.63 15.58 9.62
CA VAL A 174 7.68 15.55 10.74
C VAL A 174 7.25 16.98 11.14
N PRO A 175 5.98 17.21 11.50
CA PRO A 175 4.87 16.24 11.47
C PRO A 175 4.49 15.83 10.03
N ILE A 176 4.11 14.56 9.83
CA ILE A 176 3.67 14.09 8.52
C ILE A 176 2.37 14.81 8.17
N LYS A 177 2.37 15.50 7.03
CA LYS A 177 1.20 16.22 6.53
C LYS A 177 0.51 15.39 5.48
N MET A 178 -0.82 15.38 5.53
CA MET A 178 -1.63 14.82 4.45
C MET A 178 -1.39 15.59 3.16
N ARG A 179 -1.21 14.86 2.04
CA ARG A 179 -1.09 15.46 0.70
C ARG A 179 -2.35 16.19 0.28
N GLN A 180 -3.50 15.69 0.75
CA GLN A 180 -4.83 16.16 0.41
C GLN A 180 -5.69 16.23 1.67
N LYS A 181 -6.68 17.12 1.69
CA LYS A 181 -7.69 17.11 2.75
C LYS A 181 -8.57 15.87 2.60
N TYR A 182 -9.15 15.39 3.71
CA TYR A 182 -10.13 14.31 3.67
C TYR A 182 -11.32 14.69 2.76
N PRO A 183 -11.53 13.96 1.66
CA PRO A 183 -12.74 14.10 0.86
C PRO A 183 -13.96 13.70 1.69
N ASN A 184 -15.03 14.47 1.60
CA ASN A 184 -16.26 14.12 2.32
C ASN A 184 -16.84 12.77 1.89
N GLY A 185 -16.60 12.37 0.64
CA GLY A 185 -17.01 11.06 0.12
C GLY A 185 -16.51 9.91 1.01
N ASP A 186 -15.30 10.02 1.56
CA ASP A 186 -14.73 8.97 2.41
C ASP A 186 -15.43 8.86 3.76
N CYS A 187 -15.83 9.99 4.36
CA CYS A 187 -16.66 9.99 5.55
C CYS A 187 -18.07 9.47 5.24
N LEU A 188 -18.65 9.92 4.13
CA LEU A 188 -20.04 9.65 3.74
C LEU A 188 -20.30 8.17 3.42
N LYS A 189 -19.28 7.38 3.06
CA LYS A 189 -19.37 5.91 2.91
C LYS A 189 -20.09 5.23 4.09
N CYS A 190 -19.77 5.65 5.30
CA CYS A 190 -20.33 5.08 6.54
C CYS A 190 -21.31 6.01 7.23
N HIS A 191 -21.18 7.33 7.03
CA HIS A 191 -21.98 8.31 7.75
C HIS A 191 -23.26 8.72 7.03
N ALA A 192 -23.27 8.77 5.69
CA ALA A 192 -24.40 9.31 4.94
C ALA A 192 -25.69 8.57 5.29
N GLU A 193 -26.71 9.34 5.70
CA GLU A 193 -28.07 8.85 5.96
C GLU A 193 -28.19 7.74 7.01
N SER A 194 -27.13 7.47 7.78
CA SER A 194 -27.18 6.60 8.95
C SER A 194 -28.17 7.13 10.00
N ALA A 195 -28.64 6.26 10.89
CA ALA A 195 -29.54 6.68 11.98
C ALA A 195 -28.96 7.84 12.81
N ARG A 196 -27.64 7.83 13.07
CA ARG A 196 -26.95 8.92 13.78
C ARG A 196 -26.84 10.20 12.96
N TRP A 197 -26.76 10.09 11.64
CA TRP A 197 -26.82 11.24 10.73
C TRP A 197 -28.19 11.90 10.80
N LEU A 198 -29.25 11.12 10.60
CA LEU A 198 -30.64 11.60 10.58
C LEU A 198 -31.09 12.18 11.93
N ALA A 199 -30.51 11.71 13.03
CA ALA A 199 -30.79 12.21 14.39
C ALA A 199 -30.25 13.63 14.66
N ARG A 200 -29.52 14.26 13.73
CA ARG A 200 -28.96 15.61 13.91
C ARG A 200 -29.50 16.54 12.82
N GLU A 201 -30.30 17.54 13.22
CA GLU A 201 -30.90 18.51 12.28
C GLU A 201 -29.87 19.23 11.39
N ILE A 202 -28.67 19.50 11.91
CA ILE A 202 -27.61 20.15 11.12
C ILE A 202 -27.20 19.32 9.89
N HIS A 203 -27.28 18.00 9.97
CA HIS A 203 -26.92 17.10 8.88
C HIS A 203 -28.05 16.94 7.85
N THR A 204 -29.30 17.17 8.24
CA THR A 204 -30.48 17.09 7.37
C THR A 204 -30.91 18.45 6.83
N SER A 205 -30.34 19.54 7.37
CA SER A 205 -30.62 20.91 6.95
C SER A 205 -30.42 21.12 5.44
N PRO A 206 -31.39 21.71 4.73
CA PRO A 206 -31.26 22.05 3.31
C PRO A 206 -30.08 22.99 3.00
N LYS A 207 -29.58 23.74 4.00
CA LYS A 207 -28.44 24.66 3.84
C LYS A 207 -27.09 23.95 3.91
N VAL A 208 -27.01 22.82 4.61
CA VAL A 208 -25.74 22.14 4.92
C VAL A 208 -25.59 20.84 4.14
N LYS A 209 -26.65 20.01 4.07
CA LYS A 209 -26.61 18.70 3.41
C LYS A 209 -26.05 18.78 1.98
N PRO A 210 -26.52 19.68 1.08
CA PRO A 210 -25.98 19.76 -0.27
C PRO A 210 -24.52 20.18 -0.31
N GLY A 211 -24.09 21.07 0.60
CA GLY A 211 -22.71 21.52 0.72
C GLY A 211 -21.76 20.41 1.17
N VAL A 212 -22.19 19.56 2.11
CA VAL A 212 -21.40 18.42 2.57
C VAL A 212 -21.31 17.34 1.49
N PHE A 213 -22.43 16.98 0.85
CA PHE A 213 -22.43 15.96 -0.20
C PHE A 213 -21.66 16.39 -1.45
N SER A 214 -21.64 17.68 -1.78
CA SER A 214 -20.83 18.23 -2.88
C SER A 214 -19.36 18.49 -2.52
N GLY A 215 -18.96 18.28 -1.26
CA GLY A 215 -17.60 18.58 -0.78
C GLY A 215 -17.29 20.06 -0.55
N LYS A 216 -18.23 20.98 -0.80
CA LYS A 216 -18.07 22.43 -0.58
C LYS A 216 -17.90 22.77 0.91
N ILE A 217 -18.55 22.01 1.80
CA ILE A 217 -18.43 22.13 3.25
C ILE A 217 -17.79 20.86 3.78
N SER A 218 -16.52 20.91 4.22
CA SER A 218 -15.84 19.72 4.71
C SER A 218 -16.41 19.26 6.07
N CYS A 219 -16.60 17.94 6.24
CA CYS A 219 -16.96 17.35 7.53
C CYS A 219 -15.99 17.76 8.65
N MET A 220 -14.71 17.92 8.31
CA MET A 220 -13.65 18.25 9.26
C MET A 220 -13.78 19.66 9.84
N VAL A 221 -14.52 20.58 9.20
CA VAL A 221 -14.72 21.95 9.74
C VAL A 221 -15.48 21.92 11.06
N CYS A 222 -16.40 20.96 11.25
CA CYS A 222 -17.16 20.82 12.49
C CYS A 222 -16.61 19.69 13.37
N HIS A 223 -16.27 18.54 12.79
CA HIS A 223 -15.86 17.37 13.56
C HIS A 223 -14.44 17.49 14.14
N ALA A 224 -13.52 18.15 13.43
CA ALA A 224 -12.13 18.28 13.89
C ALA A 224 -11.95 19.25 15.07
N VAL A 225 -12.94 20.11 15.33
CA VAL A 225 -12.89 21.11 16.42
C VAL A 225 -12.86 20.44 17.79
N LYS A 226 -13.74 19.46 17.98
CA LYS A 226 -13.82 18.70 19.23
C LYS A 226 -12.89 17.48 19.21
N ASN A 227 -12.87 16.78 18.07
CA ASN A 227 -12.16 15.52 17.90
C ASN A 227 -11.23 15.67 16.68
N PRO A 228 -9.97 16.08 16.83
CA PRO A 228 -9.05 16.14 15.70
C PRO A 228 -8.85 14.74 15.10
N ALA A 229 -8.42 14.65 13.83
CA ALA A 229 -8.15 13.34 13.19
C ALA A 229 -7.15 12.52 14.01
N HIS A 230 -6.06 13.18 14.40
CA HIS A 230 -5.06 12.74 15.36
C HIS A 230 -4.62 13.95 16.21
N PRO A 231 -4.39 13.82 17.53
CA PRO A 231 -3.97 14.88 18.43
C PRO A 231 -2.44 14.98 18.40
N ILE A 232 -1.89 15.34 17.24
CA ILE A 232 -0.43 15.43 17.10
C ILE A 232 -0.03 16.85 17.45
N ALA A 233 0.20 17.07 18.74
CA ALA A 233 1.08 18.14 19.17
C ALA A 233 2.49 17.80 18.65
N VAL A 234 3.12 18.76 17.99
CA VAL A 234 4.52 18.65 17.59
C VAL A 234 5.33 18.63 18.88
N GLU A 235 5.69 17.45 19.38
CA GLU A 235 6.75 17.36 20.38
C GLU A 235 8.00 17.91 19.69
N GLY A 236 8.40 19.11 20.11
CA GLY A 236 9.60 19.76 19.61
C GLY A 236 10.77 18.80 19.78
N ARG A 237 11.56 18.64 18.73
CA ARG A 237 12.89 18.07 18.87
C ARG A 237 13.65 18.92 19.90
N SER A 238 13.96 18.35 21.05
CA SER A 238 15.17 18.70 21.80
C SER A 238 16.36 18.03 21.14
#